data_AF-T1DVA3-F1
#
_entry.id   AF-T1DVA3-F1
#
_cell.length_a   1.000
_cell.length_b   1.000
_cell.length_c   1.000
_cell.angle_alpha   90.00
_cell.angle_beta   90.00
_cell.angle_gamma   90.00
#
_symmetry.space_group_name_H-M   'P 1'
#
loop_
_entity.id
_entity.type
_entity.pdbx_description
1 polymer ?
#
loop_
_entity_poly.entity_id
_entity_poly.type
_entity_poly.pdbx_seq_one_letter_code
_entity_poly.pdbx_strand_id
1 'polypeptide(L)'
;MNIENQIERILKKQDYIVTASGLIIDIDKETKEFKFNNRSKDNVGKYTKEYSKALLDAWHIMESSPYKSYKPIYLDPTLKTGQSSSYLEFKAWQDLYLKEPIKGAIAPWTKKEKAYYESLKTKRERYKYLVIRSGLRSSVIDIPYDAYAGVDENGKLINKDYAYLYEKVEQNRGNAHLSDGWLSMAEWELTAGILGDIEGFRGALQLSATGFKARNRAVNFLLIQLGHKKSFKTLYDGYKYRGFGAGLHENPIKAQMLENFAKNPPYDSFGMLPYLDEMIGVDWVMDFNMLDEGYFIDERGNVIEALRDDVRQGKLKDPRDKDSTKESREEFISFSYGSLDYNLTAYDLDLRNEWSEKSAKLYIDTMLLEAKIMAVTPPQGYPNAPTYYIPEDLENIYKDHKLDKKQNPTIPAMYRENFPQELRDKIEWYAKKHNIK
;
A
#
# COMPACT_ATOMS: atom_id res chain seq x y z
N MET A 1 -14.80 16.31 21.78
CA MET A 1 -16.23 16.27 21.37
C MET A 1 -16.82 15.00 21.96
N ASN A 2 -18.02 15.04 22.56
CA ASN A 2 -18.66 13.81 23.08
C ASN A 2 -19.03 12.89 21.90
N ILE A 3 -19.01 11.57 22.11
CA ILE A 3 -19.24 10.52 21.11
C ILE A 3 -20.61 10.69 20.43
N GLU A 4 -21.65 11.02 21.20
CA GLU A 4 -23.00 11.27 20.68
C GLU A 4 -23.03 12.41 19.66
N ASN A 5 -22.28 13.50 19.90
CA ASN A 5 -22.21 14.62 18.97
C ASN A 5 -21.49 14.26 17.66
N GLN A 6 -20.53 13.32 17.70
CA GLN A 6 -19.90 12.77 16.49
C GLN A 6 -20.93 11.96 15.71
N ILE A 7 -21.63 11.05 16.40
CA ILE A 7 -22.66 10.19 15.80
C ILE A 7 -23.79 11.02 15.18
N GLU A 8 -24.28 12.06 15.86
CA GLU A 8 -25.29 12.97 15.30
C GLU A 8 -24.85 13.63 13.99
N ARG A 9 -23.55 13.92 13.82
CA ARG A 9 -23.04 14.48 12.56
C ARG A 9 -23.01 13.44 11.45
N ILE A 10 -22.74 12.18 11.78
CA ILE A 10 -22.79 11.06 10.84
C ILE A 10 -24.24 10.84 10.41
N LEU A 11 -25.17 10.74 11.38
CA LEU A 11 -26.61 10.53 11.16
C LEU A 11 -27.29 11.58 10.27
N LYS A 12 -26.69 12.76 10.09
CA LYS A 12 -27.15 13.78 9.13
C LYS A 12 -26.92 13.40 7.66
N LYS A 13 -26.03 12.44 7.40
CA LYS A 13 -25.62 12.01 6.05
C LYS A 13 -25.90 10.54 5.80
N GLN A 14 -25.67 9.69 6.80
CA GLN A 14 -25.80 8.25 6.72
C GLN A 14 -26.03 7.64 8.11
N ASP A 15 -26.60 6.45 8.18
CA ASP A 15 -26.91 5.73 9.42
C ASP A 15 -26.04 4.50 9.67
N TYR A 16 -24.83 4.50 9.10
CA TYR A 16 -23.83 3.45 9.28
C TYR A 16 -22.41 4.02 9.26
N ILE A 17 -21.44 3.24 9.73
CA ILE A 17 -20.01 3.42 9.44
C ILE A 17 -19.47 2.20 8.68
N VAL A 18 -18.35 2.39 7.99
CA VAL A 18 -17.58 1.31 7.37
C VAL A 18 -16.28 1.14 8.15
N THR A 19 -15.92 -0.10 8.49
CA THR A 19 -14.69 -0.44 9.24
C THR A 19 -13.48 -0.47 8.32
N ALA A 20 -12.27 -0.56 8.88
CA ALA A 20 -11.05 -0.75 8.10
C ALA A 20 -11.03 -2.06 7.29
N SER A 21 -11.84 -3.05 7.70
CA SER A 21 -12.03 -4.31 6.98
C SER A 21 -13.19 -4.29 5.99
N GLY A 22 -13.81 -3.13 5.75
CA GLY A 22 -14.92 -2.98 4.80
C GLY A 22 -16.28 -3.42 5.31
N LEU A 23 -16.39 -3.83 6.58
CA LEU A 23 -17.65 -4.24 7.19
C LEU A 23 -18.50 -3.03 7.57
N ILE A 24 -19.82 -3.18 7.45
CA ILE A 24 -20.78 -2.12 7.77
C ILE A 24 -21.29 -2.31 9.21
N ILE A 25 -21.31 -1.23 9.97
CA ILE A 25 -21.92 -1.17 11.30
C ILE A 25 -23.00 -0.11 11.29
N ASP A 26 -24.26 -0.52 11.45
CA ASP A 26 -25.39 0.38 11.54
C ASP A 26 -25.37 1.16 12.86
N ILE A 27 -25.95 2.36 12.84
CA ILE A 27 -26.11 3.24 13.99
C ILE A 27 -27.59 3.28 14.36
N ASP A 28 -27.92 3.03 15.62
CA ASP A 28 -29.25 3.28 16.13
C ASP A 28 -29.54 4.78 16.24
N LYS A 29 -30.60 5.24 15.57
CA LYS A 29 -30.96 6.67 15.53
C LYS A 29 -31.50 7.18 16.87
N GLU A 30 -32.09 6.30 17.68
CA GLU A 30 -32.68 6.67 18.97
C GLU A 30 -31.63 6.64 20.06
N THR A 31 -30.88 5.52 20.18
CA THR A 31 -29.88 5.36 21.23
C THR A 31 -28.54 6.01 20.89
N LYS A 32 -28.28 6.30 19.61
CA LYS A 32 -27.00 6.79 19.09
C LYS A 32 -25.86 5.83 19.41
N GLU A 33 -26.13 4.53 19.33
CA GLU A 33 -25.14 3.46 19.57
C GLU A 33 -24.93 2.62 18.31
N PHE A 34 -23.80 1.93 18.25
CA PHE A 34 -23.52 0.98 17.19
C PHE A 34 -24.29 -0.33 17.36
N LYS A 35 -24.85 -0.82 16.26
CA LYS A 35 -25.52 -2.12 16.17
C LYS A 35 -24.52 -3.19 15.78
N PHE A 36 -23.79 -3.70 16.76
CA PHE A 36 -22.86 -4.81 16.56
C PHE A 36 -23.60 -6.11 16.20
N ASN A 37 -23.02 -6.91 15.30
CA ASN A 37 -23.60 -8.16 14.80
C ASN A 37 -23.45 -9.36 15.78
N ASN A 38 -23.38 -9.09 17.08
CA ASN A 38 -23.11 -10.10 18.10
C ASN A 38 -24.24 -11.12 18.21
N ARG A 39 -23.89 -12.41 18.21
CA ARG A 39 -24.84 -13.51 18.42
C ARG A 39 -25.34 -13.64 19.87
N SER A 40 -24.60 -13.10 20.85
CA SER A 40 -24.99 -13.12 22.27
C SER A 40 -24.58 -11.82 22.96
N LYS A 41 -25.52 -11.20 23.68
CA LYS A 41 -25.29 -9.96 24.44
C LYS A 41 -24.62 -10.19 25.79
N ASP A 42 -24.71 -11.40 26.35
CA ASP A 42 -24.17 -11.71 27.69
C ASP A 42 -22.63 -11.75 27.74
N ASN A 43 -22.00 -11.91 26.57
CA ASN A 43 -20.55 -12.07 26.44
C ASN A 43 -19.82 -10.79 26.01
N VAL A 44 -20.52 -9.65 25.91
CA VAL A 44 -19.99 -8.34 25.50
C VAL A 44 -20.44 -7.26 26.50
N GLY A 45 -20.05 -6.00 26.31
CA GLY A 45 -20.41 -4.90 27.22
C GLY A 45 -19.24 -4.27 27.98
N LYS A 46 -18.23 -5.07 28.34
CA LYS A 46 -17.07 -4.62 29.15
C LYS A 46 -16.29 -3.50 28.46
N TYR A 47 -16.11 -3.61 27.15
CA TYR A 47 -15.26 -2.70 26.36
C TYR A 47 -16.05 -1.83 25.37
N THR A 48 -17.37 -2.02 25.25
CA THR A 48 -18.22 -1.44 24.18
C THR A 48 -18.04 0.06 24.02
N LYS A 49 -17.96 0.80 25.12
CA LYS A 49 -17.81 2.26 25.09
C LYS A 49 -16.44 2.69 24.54
N GLU A 50 -15.36 2.03 24.97
CA GLU A 50 -14.01 2.30 24.48
C GLU A 50 -13.89 1.89 23.01
N TYR A 51 -14.41 0.71 22.67
CA TYR A 51 -14.36 0.18 21.32
C TYR A 51 -15.18 1.02 20.33
N SER A 52 -16.39 1.45 20.72
CA SER A 52 -17.21 2.38 19.90
C SER A 52 -16.50 3.71 19.66
N LYS A 53 -15.80 4.24 20.66
CA LYS A 53 -14.99 5.45 20.46
C LYS A 53 -13.86 5.18 19.46
N ALA A 54 -13.15 4.06 19.59
CA ALA A 54 -12.08 3.70 18.68
C ALA A 54 -12.56 3.48 17.24
N LEU A 55 -13.74 2.88 17.04
CA LEU A 55 -14.37 2.71 15.73
C LEU A 55 -14.68 4.06 15.07
N LEU A 56 -15.17 5.04 15.84
CA LEU A 56 -15.38 6.40 15.33
C LEU A 56 -14.06 7.11 15.01
N ASP A 57 -13.04 6.95 15.87
CA ASP A 57 -11.71 7.50 15.61
C ASP A 57 -11.11 6.89 14.33
N ALA A 58 -11.23 5.57 14.13
CA ALA A 58 -10.81 4.88 12.91
C ALA A 58 -11.58 5.37 11.67
N TRP A 59 -12.91 5.48 11.75
CA TRP A 59 -13.73 6.01 10.67
C TRP A 59 -13.35 7.45 10.32
N HIS A 60 -13.15 8.31 11.31
CA HIS A 60 -12.69 9.69 11.10
C HIS A 60 -11.30 9.75 10.47
N ILE A 61 -10.38 8.87 10.85
CA ILE A 61 -9.06 8.77 10.22
C ILE A 61 -9.22 8.46 8.72
N MET A 62 -10.02 7.46 8.36
CA MET A 62 -10.27 7.10 6.96
C MET A 62 -10.95 8.24 6.19
N GLU A 63 -11.95 8.90 6.79
CA GLU A 63 -12.62 10.06 6.20
C GLU A 63 -11.71 11.29 6.04
N SER A 64 -10.63 11.37 6.83
CA SER A 64 -9.62 12.44 6.76
C SER A 64 -8.48 12.18 5.80
N SER A 65 -8.54 11.09 5.01
CA SER A 65 -7.49 10.74 4.05
C SER A 65 -7.09 11.93 3.16
N PRO A 66 -5.79 12.16 2.91
CA PRO A 66 -5.32 13.13 1.91
C PRO A 66 -5.86 12.84 0.49
N TYR A 67 -6.41 11.64 0.25
CA TYR A 67 -7.00 11.24 -1.01
C TYR A 67 -8.53 11.26 -0.98
N LYS A 68 -9.17 11.81 0.06
CA LYS A 68 -10.64 11.86 0.16
C LYS A 68 -11.29 12.63 -1.02
N SER A 69 -10.57 13.57 -1.62
CA SER A 69 -11.01 14.31 -2.81
C SER A 69 -10.78 13.55 -4.13
N TYR A 70 -10.22 12.35 -4.09
CA TYR A 70 -10.02 11.50 -5.25
C TYR A 70 -11.36 11.24 -5.95
N LYS A 71 -11.38 11.46 -7.27
CA LYS A 71 -12.56 11.19 -8.10
C LYS A 71 -12.19 10.14 -9.15
N PRO A 72 -12.75 8.92 -9.05
CA PRO A 72 -12.53 7.90 -10.05
C PRO A 72 -13.12 8.32 -11.41
N ILE A 73 -12.59 7.75 -12.48
CA ILE A 73 -13.19 7.87 -13.82
C ILE A 73 -13.37 6.46 -14.37
N TYR A 74 -14.57 5.93 -14.19
CA TYR A 74 -14.87 4.56 -14.57
C TYR A 74 -14.98 4.39 -16.08
N LEU A 75 -14.46 3.26 -16.58
CA LEU A 75 -14.69 2.80 -17.94
C LEU A 75 -16.15 2.34 -18.06
N ASP A 76 -16.86 2.84 -19.07
CA ASP A 76 -18.27 2.51 -19.30
C ASP A 76 -18.39 1.21 -20.11
N PRO A 77 -18.85 0.09 -19.52
CA PRO A 77 -18.90 -1.21 -20.20
C PRO A 77 -19.90 -1.28 -21.38
N THR A 78 -20.78 -0.28 -21.53
CA THR A 78 -21.76 -0.21 -22.62
C THR A 78 -21.15 0.31 -23.92
N LEU A 79 -20.01 1.02 -23.86
CA LEU A 79 -19.33 1.60 -25.03
C LEU A 79 -18.39 0.59 -25.71
N LYS A 80 -18.95 -0.26 -26.59
CA LYS A 80 -18.20 -1.38 -27.19
C LYS A 80 -17.58 -1.12 -28.57
N THR A 81 -18.01 -0.11 -29.32
CA THR A 81 -17.58 0.13 -30.71
C THR A 81 -17.12 1.56 -30.98
N GLY A 82 -16.34 1.77 -32.04
CA GLY A 82 -15.86 3.08 -32.49
C GLY A 82 -14.66 3.64 -31.73
N GLN A 83 -14.31 4.91 -31.99
CA GLN A 83 -13.19 5.62 -31.34
C GLN A 83 -13.43 5.89 -29.84
N SER A 84 -14.67 5.74 -29.35
CA SER A 84 -15.07 5.88 -27.95
C SER A 84 -15.19 4.54 -27.21
N SER A 85 -14.72 3.44 -27.81
CA SER A 85 -14.81 2.10 -27.19
C SER A 85 -13.92 2.00 -25.96
N SER A 86 -14.54 1.92 -24.78
CA SER A 86 -13.87 1.61 -23.51
C SER A 86 -13.42 0.13 -23.46
N TYR A 87 -14.03 -0.73 -24.28
CA TYR A 87 -13.72 -2.15 -24.34
C TYR A 87 -12.29 -2.43 -24.81
N LEU A 88 -11.79 -1.65 -25.80
CA LEU A 88 -10.40 -1.79 -26.25
C LEU A 88 -9.41 -1.35 -25.18
N GLU A 89 -9.72 -0.27 -24.45
CA GLU A 89 -8.90 0.19 -23.32
C GLU A 89 -8.88 -0.85 -22.20
N PHE A 90 -10.04 -1.40 -21.83
CA PHE A 90 -10.16 -2.52 -20.90
C PHE A 90 -9.34 -3.73 -21.34
N LYS A 91 -9.46 -4.18 -22.59
CA LYS A 91 -8.72 -5.36 -23.09
C LYS A 91 -7.22 -5.13 -23.10
N ALA A 92 -6.76 -3.95 -23.51
CA ALA A 92 -5.34 -3.60 -23.42
C ALA A 92 -4.83 -3.62 -21.97
N TRP A 93 -5.66 -3.23 -21.00
CA TRP A 93 -5.31 -3.31 -19.58
C TRP A 93 -5.33 -4.77 -19.08
N GLN A 94 -6.37 -5.54 -19.37
CA GLN A 94 -6.46 -6.96 -19.02
C GLN A 94 -5.23 -7.76 -19.54
N ASP A 95 -4.79 -7.44 -20.76
CA ASP A 95 -3.60 -8.03 -21.38
C ASP A 95 -2.28 -7.75 -20.64
N LEU A 96 -2.21 -6.70 -19.83
CA LEU A 96 -1.03 -6.41 -18.99
C LEU A 96 -0.84 -7.48 -17.91
N TYR A 97 -1.93 -7.99 -17.34
CA TYR A 97 -1.89 -8.96 -16.24
C TYR A 97 -1.73 -10.40 -16.73
N LEU A 98 -2.01 -10.68 -18.01
CA LEU A 98 -1.75 -12.00 -18.61
C LEU A 98 -0.25 -12.26 -18.88
N LYS A 99 0.63 -11.29 -18.60
CA LYS A 99 2.06 -11.31 -18.94
C LYS A 99 2.87 -10.73 -17.79
N GLU A 100 4.16 -11.08 -17.77
CA GLU A 100 5.13 -10.36 -16.93
C GLU A 100 5.13 -8.87 -17.28
N PRO A 101 5.27 -7.95 -16.30
CA PRO A 101 5.24 -6.53 -16.56
C PRO A 101 6.28 -6.12 -17.61
N ILE A 102 5.85 -5.33 -18.59
CA ILE A 102 6.75 -4.79 -19.60
C ILE A 102 7.72 -3.84 -18.92
N LYS A 103 9.02 -4.13 -19.02
CA LYS A 103 10.10 -3.33 -18.47
C LYS A 103 10.00 -1.88 -18.94
N GLY A 104 9.94 -0.95 -17.98
CA GLY A 104 9.80 0.49 -18.26
C GLY A 104 8.41 0.94 -18.69
N ALA A 105 7.38 0.09 -18.68
CA ALA A 105 6.01 0.49 -19.02
C ALA A 105 5.15 0.80 -17.79
N ILE A 106 5.50 0.28 -16.61
CA ILE A 106 4.75 0.52 -15.38
C ILE A 106 5.30 1.76 -14.67
N ALA A 107 4.40 2.70 -14.38
CA ALA A 107 4.71 3.99 -13.76
C ALA A 107 6.00 4.66 -14.29
N PRO A 108 6.14 4.80 -15.62
CA PRO A 108 7.42 5.16 -16.23
C PRO A 108 7.89 6.56 -15.81
N TRP A 109 9.20 6.77 -15.90
CA TRP A 109 9.79 8.10 -15.76
C TRP A 109 9.62 8.89 -17.05
N THR A 110 9.01 10.07 -16.98
CA THR A 110 8.92 10.93 -18.16
C THR A 110 10.26 11.60 -18.45
N LYS A 111 10.48 12.08 -19.68
CA LYS A 111 11.71 12.83 -20.04
C LYS A 111 11.90 14.07 -19.17
N LYS A 112 10.79 14.78 -18.90
CA LYS A 112 10.77 15.96 -18.03
C LYS A 112 11.15 15.61 -16.60
N GLU A 113 10.58 14.52 -16.09
CA GLU A 113 10.85 13.99 -14.76
C GLU A 113 12.34 13.66 -14.57
N LYS A 114 12.92 12.89 -15.50
CA LYS A 114 14.33 12.52 -15.48
C LYS A 114 15.23 13.74 -15.45
N ALA A 115 14.97 14.70 -16.33
CA ALA A 115 15.79 15.89 -16.42
C ALA A 115 15.73 16.76 -15.15
N TYR A 116 14.55 16.88 -14.53
CA TYR A 116 14.42 17.55 -13.25
C TYR A 116 15.17 16.79 -12.15
N TYR A 117 14.99 15.47 -12.05
CA TYR A 117 15.69 14.64 -11.06
C TYR A 117 17.22 14.74 -11.22
N GLU A 118 17.72 14.68 -12.44
CA GLU A 118 19.15 14.82 -12.75
C GLU A 118 19.70 16.21 -12.43
N SER A 119 18.84 17.24 -12.41
CA SER A 119 19.22 18.59 -12.02
C SER A 119 19.50 18.74 -10.53
N LEU A 120 18.95 17.86 -9.69
CA LEU A 120 19.13 17.87 -8.23
C LEU A 120 20.60 17.67 -7.85
N LYS A 121 21.11 18.54 -6.97
CA LYS A 121 22.54 18.74 -6.72
C LYS A 121 23.05 18.00 -5.50
N THR A 122 22.17 17.54 -4.64
CA THR A 122 22.55 16.87 -3.39
C THR A 122 21.94 15.48 -3.29
N LYS A 123 22.63 14.59 -2.56
CA LYS A 123 22.10 13.27 -2.21
C LYS A 123 20.76 13.38 -1.49
N ARG A 124 20.61 14.37 -0.60
CA ARG A 124 19.39 14.64 0.15
C ARG A 124 18.20 14.98 -0.75
N GLU A 125 18.36 15.89 -1.70
CA GLU A 125 17.29 16.25 -2.64
C GLU A 125 16.82 15.04 -3.44
N ARG A 126 17.77 14.21 -3.90
CA ARG A 126 17.48 12.97 -4.62
C ARG A 126 16.80 11.93 -3.74
N TYR A 127 17.23 11.77 -2.50
CA TYR A 127 16.60 10.91 -1.49
C TYR A 127 15.13 11.31 -1.30
N LYS A 128 14.88 12.59 -0.96
CA LYS A 128 13.54 13.14 -0.77
C LYS A 128 12.68 12.90 -2.01
N TYR A 129 13.22 13.14 -3.20
CA TYR A 129 12.51 12.90 -4.45
C TYR A 129 12.08 11.44 -4.61
N LEU A 130 12.99 10.48 -4.40
CA LEU A 130 12.69 9.05 -4.54
C LEU A 130 11.67 8.57 -3.50
N VAL A 131 11.75 9.06 -2.25
CA VAL A 131 10.73 8.78 -1.22
C VAL A 131 9.36 9.28 -1.68
N ILE A 132 9.26 10.52 -2.15
CA ILE A 132 7.99 11.09 -2.66
C ILE A 132 7.48 10.29 -3.85
N ARG A 133 8.35 9.98 -4.82
CA ARG A 133 7.99 9.21 -6.02
C ARG A 133 7.51 7.81 -5.69
N SER A 134 8.03 7.16 -4.64
CA SER A 134 7.61 5.83 -4.21
C SER A 134 6.14 5.76 -3.75
N GLY A 135 5.55 6.91 -3.39
CA GLY A 135 4.21 6.99 -2.82
C GLY A 135 4.10 6.56 -1.36
N LEU A 136 5.20 6.15 -0.71
CA LEU A 136 5.22 5.82 0.71
C LEU A 136 5.01 7.07 1.57
N ARG A 137 4.16 6.93 2.59
CA ARG A 137 3.86 7.92 3.62
C ARG A 137 3.84 7.26 4.98
N SER A 138 4.23 7.98 6.02
CA SER A 138 4.10 7.51 7.39
C SER A 138 2.62 7.37 7.76
N SER A 139 2.28 6.26 8.41
CA SER A 139 0.95 6.05 9.01
C SER A 139 0.91 6.46 10.48
N VAL A 140 2.05 6.52 11.16
CA VAL A 140 2.13 6.72 12.62
C VAL A 140 2.23 8.18 13.03
N ILE A 141 2.73 9.05 12.14
CA ILE A 141 2.81 10.49 12.35
C ILE A 141 2.74 11.24 11.03
N ASP A 142 2.06 12.37 11.00
CA ASP A 142 2.06 13.23 9.81
C ASP A 142 3.40 13.96 9.67
N ILE A 143 3.97 13.92 8.47
CA ILE A 143 5.29 14.49 8.17
C ILE A 143 5.12 15.43 6.98
N PRO A 144 5.35 16.75 7.14
CA PRO A 144 5.37 17.66 6.01
C PRO A 144 6.55 17.32 5.08
N TYR A 145 6.37 17.48 3.77
CA TYR A 145 7.41 17.15 2.80
C TYR A 145 8.75 17.87 3.06
N ASP A 146 8.76 19.03 3.70
CA ASP A 146 9.98 19.76 4.06
C ASP A 146 10.81 19.10 5.17
N ALA A 147 10.18 18.26 5.99
CA ALA A 147 10.85 17.44 7.00
C ALA A 147 11.44 16.14 6.43
N TYR A 148 11.08 15.75 5.19
CA TYR A 148 11.62 14.53 4.56
C TYR A 148 13.13 14.63 4.37
N ALA A 149 13.84 13.55 4.70
CA ALA A 149 15.30 13.50 4.70
C ALA A 149 15.93 14.74 5.38
N GLY A 150 15.39 15.19 6.49
CA GLY A 150 15.72 16.47 7.14
C GLY A 150 17.04 16.50 7.90
N VAL A 151 17.87 15.47 7.75
CA VAL A 151 19.22 15.38 8.33
C VAL A 151 20.31 15.62 7.28
N ASP A 152 21.45 16.13 7.72
CA ASP A 152 22.65 16.23 6.89
C ASP A 152 23.40 14.89 6.80
N GLU A 153 24.54 14.89 6.10
CA GLU A 153 25.37 13.69 5.91
C GLU A 153 25.98 13.13 7.20
N ASN A 154 26.01 13.91 8.28
CA ASN A 154 26.46 13.49 9.61
C ASN A 154 25.28 13.05 10.51
N GLY A 155 24.06 13.01 9.97
CA GLY A 155 22.84 12.68 10.72
C GLY A 155 22.31 13.82 11.58
N LYS A 156 22.83 15.05 11.42
CA LYS A 156 22.37 16.20 12.20
C LYS A 156 21.16 16.84 11.53
N LEU A 157 20.13 17.11 12.33
CA LEU A 157 18.91 17.77 11.87
C LEU A 157 19.21 19.17 11.29
N ILE A 158 18.72 19.41 10.08
CA ILE A 158 18.90 20.66 9.33
C ILE A 158 17.91 21.71 9.82
N ASN A 159 16.61 21.36 9.92
CA ASN A 159 15.57 22.25 10.42
C ASN A 159 15.13 21.82 11.83
N LYS A 160 15.50 22.62 12.84
CA LYS A 160 15.18 22.36 14.25
C LYS A 160 13.70 22.45 14.58
N ASP A 161 12.89 23.12 13.75
CA ASP A 161 11.44 23.19 13.95
C ASP A 161 10.78 21.81 13.89
N TYR A 162 11.43 20.84 13.23
CA TYR A 162 10.97 19.46 13.11
C TYR A 162 11.62 18.50 14.11
N ALA A 163 12.41 18.97 15.09
CA ALA A 163 13.13 18.11 16.03
C ALA A 163 12.20 17.12 16.76
N TYR A 164 11.01 17.57 17.13
CA TYR A 164 10.01 16.75 17.81
C TYR A 164 9.58 15.52 16.98
N LEU A 165 9.61 15.59 15.64
CA LEU A 165 9.27 14.43 14.78
C LEU A 165 10.33 13.34 14.93
N TYR A 166 11.61 13.73 14.89
CA TYR A 166 12.74 12.80 15.00
C TYR A 166 12.80 12.17 16.39
N GLU A 167 12.67 12.99 17.44
CA GLU A 167 12.64 12.51 18.82
C GLU A 167 11.51 11.51 19.05
N LYS A 168 10.31 11.82 18.54
CA LYS A 168 9.16 10.93 18.68
C LYS A 168 9.35 9.62 17.91
N VAL A 169 9.91 9.66 16.71
CA VAL A 169 10.16 8.44 15.93
C VAL A 169 11.23 7.57 16.59
N GLU A 170 12.33 8.16 17.05
CA GLU A 170 13.40 7.42 17.73
C GLU A 170 12.94 6.75 19.03
N GLN A 171 12.02 7.39 19.78
CA GLN A 171 11.44 6.80 20.99
C GLN A 171 10.51 5.59 20.72
N ASN A 172 9.96 5.49 19.51
CA ASN A 172 8.94 4.48 19.17
C ASN A 172 9.44 3.43 18.16
N ARG A 173 10.63 3.58 17.58
CA ARG A 173 11.17 2.58 16.64
C ARG A 173 11.89 1.42 17.34
N GLY A 174 12.45 0.50 16.56
CA GLY A 174 13.16 -0.67 17.05
C GLY A 174 12.23 -1.61 17.81
N ASN A 175 12.65 -2.00 19.02
CA ASN A 175 11.89 -2.94 19.85
C ASN A 175 10.83 -2.29 20.74
N ALA A 176 10.62 -0.96 20.64
CA ALA A 176 9.65 -0.24 21.47
C ALA A 176 8.21 -0.78 21.32
N HIS A 177 7.87 -1.27 20.12
CA HIS A 177 6.57 -1.86 19.80
C HIS A 177 6.62 -3.37 19.55
N LEU A 178 7.60 -4.07 20.13
CA LEU A 178 7.71 -5.54 19.96
C LEU A 178 6.44 -6.29 20.42
N SER A 179 5.78 -5.81 21.46
CA SER A 179 4.52 -6.39 21.95
C SER A 179 3.31 -6.08 21.09
N ASP A 180 3.43 -5.12 20.18
CA ASP A 180 2.31 -4.57 19.40
C ASP A 180 2.26 -5.20 18.00
N GLY A 181 3.28 -6.00 17.66
CA GLY A 181 3.36 -6.79 16.44
C GLY A 181 4.18 -6.15 15.32
N TRP A 182 4.43 -6.96 14.30
CA TRP A 182 5.30 -6.61 13.16
C TRP A 182 4.83 -5.38 12.40
N LEU A 183 3.52 -5.15 12.31
CA LEU A 183 2.96 -3.99 11.61
C LEU A 183 3.36 -2.68 12.29
N SER A 184 3.15 -2.57 13.61
CA SER A 184 3.49 -1.37 14.38
C SER A 184 4.98 -1.07 14.31
N MET A 185 5.83 -2.09 14.58
CA MET A 185 7.29 -1.94 14.50
C MET A 185 7.74 -1.43 13.13
N ALA A 186 7.23 -2.05 12.05
CA ALA A 186 7.67 -1.72 10.71
C ALA A 186 7.22 -0.33 10.24
N GLU A 187 6.05 0.15 10.68
CA GLU A 187 5.56 1.49 10.33
C GLU A 187 6.36 2.62 11.02
N TRP A 188 6.85 2.41 12.24
CA TRP A 188 7.78 3.35 12.88
C TRP A 188 9.15 3.37 12.21
N GLU A 189 9.68 2.21 11.85
CA GLU A 189 10.91 2.08 11.08
C GLU A 189 10.79 2.72 9.67
N LEU A 190 9.65 2.53 9.01
CA LEU A 190 9.35 3.19 7.73
C LEU A 190 9.42 4.71 7.87
N THR A 191 8.87 5.23 8.97
CA THR A 191 8.84 6.65 9.27
C THR A 191 10.24 7.21 9.49
N ALA A 192 11.12 6.47 10.18
CA ALA A 192 12.53 6.83 10.28
C ALA A 192 13.22 6.88 8.90
N GLY A 193 12.89 5.92 8.02
CA GLY A 193 13.28 5.94 6.61
C GLY A 193 12.89 7.22 5.89
N ILE A 194 11.63 7.63 6.00
CA ILE A 194 11.11 8.86 5.37
C ILE A 194 11.85 10.11 5.89
N LEU A 195 12.21 10.13 7.18
CA LEU A 195 12.98 11.22 7.80
C LEU A 195 14.47 11.21 7.43
N GLY A 196 14.96 10.18 6.74
CA GLY A 196 16.29 10.14 6.14
C GLY A 196 17.22 9.06 6.69
N ASP A 197 16.80 8.29 7.69
CA ASP A 197 17.59 7.14 8.14
C ASP A 197 17.31 5.92 7.26
N ILE A 198 18.22 5.62 6.34
CA ILE A 198 18.11 4.48 5.43
C ILE A 198 17.97 3.12 6.14
N GLU A 199 18.52 2.97 7.36
CA GLU A 199 18.36 1.75 8.15
C GLU A 199 16.93 1.59 8.67
N GLY A 200 16.17 2.69 8.80
CA GLY A 200 14.73 2.67 9.04
C GLY A 200 13.98 1.89 7.96
N PHE A 201 14.26 2.13 6.69
CA PHE A 201 13.65 1.33 5.61
C PHE A 201 14.07 -0.15 5.67
N ARG A 202 15.27 -0.47 6.15
CA ARG A 202 15.67 -1.87 6.38
C ARG A 202 14.84 -2.49 7.51
N GLY A 203 14.62 -1.77 8.60
CA GLY A 203 13.73 -2.18 9.69
C GLY A 203 12.29 -2.41 9.21
N ALA A 204 11.79 -1.53 8.34
CA ALA A 204 10.45 -1.61 7.75
C ALA A 204 10.23 -2.85 6.86
N LEU A 205 11.28 -3.56 6.46
CA LEU A 205 11.13 -4.85 5.75
C LEU A 205 10.43 -5.93 6.59
N GLN A 206 10.27 -5.72 7.89
CA GLN A 206 9.42 -6.56 8.76
C GLN A 206 7.96 -6.60 8.31
N LEU A 207 7.47 -5.63 7.50
CA LEU A 207 6.16 -5.72 6.83
C LEU A 207 5.97 -7.03 6.05
N SER A 208 7.05 -7.74 5.67
CA SER A 208 6.93 -9.05 5.00
C SER A 208 6.23 -10.11 5.85
N ALA A 209 6.18 -9.94 7.17
CA ALA A 209 5.47 -10.80 8.12
C ALA A 209 3.98 -10.41 8.30
N THR A 210 3.50 -9.44 7.54
CA THR A 210 2.10 -8.98 7.50
C THR A 210 1.53 -9.19 6.10
N GLY A 211 0.26 -8.91 5.87
CA GLY A 211 -0.32 -9.03 4.53
C GLY A 211 -0.07 -7.83 3.61
N PHE A 212 0.58 -6.76 4.07
CA PHE A 212 0.89 -5.57 3.27
C PHE A 212 2.06 -5.78 2.30
N LYS A 213 1.92 -6.72 1.36
CA LYS A 213 3.01 -7.15 0.45
C LYS A 213 3.41 -6.06 -0.54
N ALA A 214 2.47 -5.31 -1.10
CA ALA A 214 2.76 -4.21 -2.01
C ALA A 214 3.52 -3.10 -1.29
N ARG A 215 3.14 -2.79 -0.04
CA ARG A 215 3.84 -1.80 0.80
C ARG A 215 5.26 -2.27 1.16
N ASN A 216 5.42 -3.52 1.59
CA ASN A 216 6.74 -4.11 1.84
C ASN A 216 7.63 -4.07 0.59
N ARG A 217 7.05 -4.38 -0.58
CA ARG A 217 7.77 -4.37 -1.84
C ARG A 217 8.22 -2.96 -2.23
N ALA A 218 7.34 -1.97 -2.09
CA ALA A 218 7.66 -0.57 -2.34
C ALA A 218 8.83 -0.10 -1.46
N VAL A 219 8.85 -0.51 -0.18
CA VAL A 219 9.97 -0.25 0.76
C VAL A 219 11.26 -0.87 0.27
N ASN A 220 11.26 -2.18 -0.05
CA ASN A 220 12.48 -2.86 -0.50
C ASN A 220 13.04 -2.24 -1.78
N PHE A 221 12.16 -1.91 -2.73
CA PHE A 221 12.56 -1.32 -4.00
C PHE A 221 13.13 0.08 -3.82
N LEU A 222 12.48 0.93 -3.01
CA LEU A 222 12.99 2.25 -2.64
C LEU A 222 14.35 2.15 -1.93
N LEU A 223 14.49 1.23 -0.97
CA LEU A 223 15.73 1.02 -0.23
C LEU A 223 16.91 0.69 -1.15
N ILE A 224 16.68 -0.09 -2.22
CA ILE A 224 17.69 -0.36 -3.26
C ILE A 224 17.96 0.90 -4.09
N GLN A 225 16.92 1.64 -4.49
CA GLN A 225 17.07 2.91 -5.22
C GLN A 225 17.90 3.94 -4.42
N LEU A 226 17.82 3.91 -3.09
CA LEU A 226 18.57 4.78 -2.19
C LEU A 226 20.02 4.33 -1.94
N GLY A 227 20.45 3.20 -2.53
CA GLY A 227 21.84 2.75 -2.50
C GLY A 227 22.16 1.66 -1.47
N HIS A 228 21.16 1.09 -0.78
CA HIS A 228 21.41 0.03 0.20
C HIS A 228 21.64 -1.33 -0.48
N LYS A 229 22.90 -1.63 -0.78
CA LYS A 229 23.35 -2.79 -1.57
C LYS A 229 22.84 -4.14 -1.04
N LYS A 230 22.79 -4.32 0.28
CA LYS A 230 22.39 -5.61 0.89
C LYS A 230 20.91 -5.95 0.63
N SER A 231 20.07 -4.96 0.29
CA SER A 231 18.64 -5.18 0.03
C SER A 231 18.36 -5.89 -1.29
N PHE A 232 19.33 -5.95 -2.22
CA PHE A 232 19.21 -6.83 -3.38
C PHE A 232 18.98 -8.29 -2.96
N LYS A 233 19.57 -8.73 -1.84
CA LYS A 233 19.35 -10.08 -1.31
C LYS A 233 17.90 -10.33 -0.96
N THR A 234 17.26 -9.41 -0.25
CA THR A 234 15.82 -9.50 0.03
C THR A 234 15.00 -9.59 -1.25
N LEU A 235 15.39 -8.83 -2.28
CA LEU A 235 14.74 -8.82 -3.59
C LEU A 235 14.85 -10.17 -4.31
N TYR A 236 16.07 -10.71 -4.53
CA TYR A 236 16.23 -11.97 -5.26
C TYR A 236 15.85 -13.22 -4.44
N ASP A 237 16.00 -13.21 -3.11
CA ASP A 237 15.50 -14.30 -2.26
C ASP A 237 13.97 -14.34 -2.25
N GLY A 238 13.33 -13.18 -2.42
CA GLY A 238 11.89 -13.07 -2.62
C GLY A 238 11.43 -13.94 -3.80
N TYR A 239 12.14 -13.86 -4.92
CA TYR A 239 11.87 -14.64 -6.13
C TYR A 239 12.21 -16.12 -6.02
N LYS A 240 13.25 -16.46 -5.25
CA LYS A 240 13.82 -17.80 -5.23
C LYS A 240 13.24 -18.70 -4.15
N TYR A 241 12.82 -18.13 -3.02
CA TYR A 241 12.47 -18.91 -1.82
C TYR A 241 11.11 -18.54 -1.23
N ARG A 242 10.73 -17.26 -1.28
CA ARG A 242 9.47 -16.79 -0.66
C ARG A 242 8.29 -16.89 -1.62
N GLY A 243 8.51 -16.53 -2.89
CA GLY A 243 7.52 -16.59 -3.96
C GLY A 243 6.22 -15.93 -3.53
N PHE A 244 5.13 -16.70 -3.66
CA PHE A 244 3.76 -16.27 -3.40
C PHE A 244 3.57 -15.62 -2.02
N GLY A 245 4.18 -16.13 -0.95
CA GLY A 245 4.03 -15.57 0.41
C GLY A 245 4.64 -14.18 0.59
N ALA A 246 5.53 -13.76 -0.32
CA ALA A 246 6.04 -12.38 -0.39
C ALA A 246 5.23 -11.50 -1.37
N GLY A 247 4.10 -12.00 -1.87
CA GLY A 247 3.33 -11.40 -2.96
C GLY A 247 3.99 -11.54 -4.33
N LEU A 248 5.09 -12.28 -4.47
CA LEU A 248 5.85 -12.38 -5.72
C LEU A 248 5.49 -13.65 -6.50
N HIS A 249 5.73 -13.63 -7.80
CA HIS A 249 5.70 -14.83 -8.63
C HIS A 249 7.07 -15.52 -8.50
N GLU A 250 7.07 -16.81 -8.14
CA GLU A 250 8.32 -17.56 -8.01
C GLU A 250 9.04 -17.63 -9.36
N ASN A 251 10.27 -17.14 -9.41
CA ASN A 251 11.00 -17.02 -10.67
C ASN A 251 12.51 -17.13 -10.44
N PRO A 252 13.07 -18.35 -10.40
CA PRO A 252 14.50 -18.58 -10.16
C PRO A 252 15.40 -17.93 -11.21
N ILE A 253 14.92 -17.78 -12.46
CA ILE A 253 15.67 -17.13 -13.54
C ILE A 253 15.81 -15.64 -13.26
N LYS A 254 14.70 -14.96 -12.91
CA LYS A 254 14.69 -13.55 -12.50
C LYS A 254 15.55 -13.34 -11.25
N ALA A 255 15.48 -14.25 -10.26
CA ALA A 255 16.36 -14.23 -9.10
C ALA A 255 17.84 -14.24 -9.49
N GLN A 256 18.25 -15.13 -10.40
CA GLN A 256 19.63 -15.23 -10.86
C GLN A 256 20.08 -13.98 -11.65
N MET A 257 19.21 -13.42 -12.49
CA MET A 257 19.47 -12.17 -13.19
C MET A 257 19.69 -11.01 -12.21
N LEU A 258 18.87 -10.93 -11.16
CA LEU A 258 18.97 -9.91 -10.12
C LEU A 258 20.22 -10.07 -9.26
N GLU A 259 20.59 -11.31 -8.91
CA GLU A 259 21.84 -11.60 -8.21
C GLU A 259 23.06 -11.17 -9.05
N ASN A 260 23.03 -11.40 -10.36
CA ASN A 260 24.10 -10.96 -11.25
C ASN A 260 24.14 -9.43 -11.41
N PHE A 261 22.98 -8.78 -11.55
CA PHE A 261 22.88 -7.32 -11.57
C PHE A 261 23.41 -6.68 -10.28
N ALA A 262 23.14 -7.29 -9.12
CA ALA A 262 23.56 -6.81 -7.81
C ALA A 262 25.09 -6.79 -7.62
N LYS A 263 25.86 -7.56 -8.41
CA LYS A 263 27.33 -7.57 -8.33
C LYS A 263 27.95 -6.23 -8.75
N ASN A 264 27.43 -5.61 -9.81
CA ASN A 264 27.94 -4.35 -10.35
C ASN A 264 26.79 -3.41 -10.80
N PRO A 265 25.98 -2.87 -9.87
CA PRO A 265 24.88 -1.98 -10.22
C PRO A 265 25.39 -0.61 -10.70
N PRO A 266 24.75 0.02 -11.70
CA PRO A 266 25.16 1.32 -12.24
C PRO A 266 24.69 2.46 -11.34
N TYR A 267 25.27 2.58 -10.14
CA TYR A 267 24.98 3.69 -9.22
C TYR A 267 25.35 5.04 -9.83
N ASP A 268 24.55 6.06 -9.54
CA ASP A 268 24.86 7.44 -9.88
C ASP A 268 25.99 8.00 -8.98
N SER A 269 26.42 9.23 -9.25
CA SER A 269 27.46 9.93 -8.49
C SER A 269 27.14 10.12 -7.00
N PHE A 270 25.90 9.94 -6.56
CA PHE A 270 25.48 10.01 -5.16
C PHE A 270 25.33 8.61 -4.52
N GLY A 271 25.67 7.56 -5.25
CA GLY A 271 25.54 6.17 -4.80
C GLY A 271 24.10 5.66 -4.85
N MET A 272 23.21 6.30 -5.63
CA MET A 272 21.80 5.93 -5.77
C MET A 272 21.52 5.24 -7.09
N LEU A 273 20.35 4.59 -7.20
CA LEU A 273 19.92 3.82 -8.36
C LEU A 273 18.49 4.20 -8.77
N PRO A 274 18.25 5.46 -9.19
CA PRO A 274 16.90 6.03 -9.36
C PRO A 274 16.02 5.26 -10.33
N TYR A 275 16.55 4.86 -11.48
CA TYR A 275 15.80 4.22 -12.57
C TYR A 275 15.79 2.69 -12.46
N LEU A 276 15.87 2.13 -11.24
CA LEU A 276 15.90 0.69 -11.00
C LEU A 276 14.72 -0.03 -11.69
N ASP A 277 13.53 0.56 -11.63
CA ASP A 277 12.30 0.09 -12.28
C ASP A 277 12.45 -0.04 -13.80
N GLU A 278 13.17 0.88 -14.45
CA GLU A 278 13.49 0.77 -15.87
C GLU A 278 14.67 -0.17 -16.16
N MET A 279 15.57 -0.38 -15.20
CA MET A 279 16.77 -1.21 -15.36
C MET A 279 16.51 -2.70 -15.17
N ILE A 280 15.67 -3.09 -14.21
CA ILE A 280 15.36 -4.48 -13.89
C ILE A 280 13.88 -4.85 -14.09
N GLY A 281 13.02 -3.86 -14.34
CA GLY A 281 11.58 -4.05 -14.36
C GLY A 281 10.98 -4.04 -12.95
N VAL A 282 9.65 -3.97 -12.89
CA VAL A 282 8.87 -4.24 -11.68
C VAL A 282 8.20 -5.60 -11.82
N ASP A 283 7.41 -5.96 -10.82
CA ASP A 283 6.66 -7.20 -10.84
C ASP A 283 5.26 -7.00 -10.31
N TRP A 284 4.33 -7.84 -10.76
CA TRP A 284 2.97 -7.84 -10.22
C TRP A 284 2.97 -8.42 -8.81
N VAL A 285 2.50 -7.64 -7.84
CA VAL A 285 2.45 -8.02 -6.44
C VAL A 285 1.07 -8.54 -6.09
N MET A 286 0.97 -9.79 -5.65
CA MET A 286 -0.24 -10.31 -5.02
C MET A 286 -0.36 -9.69 -3.62
N ASP A 287 -1.38 -8.88 -3.42
CA ASP A 287 -1.73 -8.24 -2.15
C ASP A 287 -3.25 -8.09 -2.14
N PHE A 288 -3.91 -8.65 -1.14
CA PHE A 288 -5.38 -8.60 -1.04
C PHE A 288 -5.89 -7.32 -0.38
N ASN A 289 -4.99 -6.51 0.20
CA ASN A 289 -5.36 -5.26 0.83
C ASN A 289 -5.51 -4.15 -0.24
N MET A 290 -6.56 -3.35 -0.12
CA MET A 290 -6.98 -2.28 -1.03
C MET A 290 -7.36 -2.76 -2.44
N LEU A 291 -7.63 -4.05 -2.64
CA LEU A 291 -8.20 -4.54 -3.89
C LEU A 291 -9.67 -4.11 -4.03
N ASP A 292 -10.07 -3.83 -5.27
CA ASP A 292 -11.41 -3.43 -5.78
C ASP A 292 -12.16 -2.36 -4.96
N GLU A 293 -12.55 -2.68 -3.73
CA GLU A 293 -13.34 -1.84 -2.84
C GLU A 293 -12.51 -0.98 -1.88
N GLY A 294 -11.18 -1.15 -1.86
CA GLY A 294 -10.27 -0.26 -1.14
C GLY A 294 -10.22 -0.50 0.37
N TYR A 295 -10.38 -1.76 0.81
CA TYR A 295 -10.35 -2.16 2.23
C TYR A 295 -9.20 -3.12 2.56
N PHE A 296 -8.86 -3.25 3.84
CA PHE A 296 -7.85 -4.20 4.32
C PHE A 296 -8.51 -5.49 4.78
N ILE A 297 -8.44 -6.51 3.92
CA ILE A 297 -9.15 -7.79 4.10
C ILE A 297 -8.19 -8.96 4.38
N ASP A 298 -6.87 -8.73 4.32
CA ASP A 298 -5.84 -9.69 4.69
C ASP A 298 -4.68 -8.97 5.38
N GLU A 299 -4.94 -8.18 6.42
CA GLU A 299 -3.92 -7.35 7.07
C GLU A 299 -2.83 -8.18 7.76
N ARG A 300 -3.22 -9.34 8.30
CA ARG A 300 -2.31 -10.30 8.95
C ARG A 300 -1.55 -11.15 7.95
N GLY A 301 -2.03 -11.26 6.71
CA GLY A 301 -1.46 -12.13 5.70
C GLY A 301 -1.85 -13.61 5.89
N ASN A 302 -2.97 -13.90 6.54
CA ASN A 302 -3.42 -15.28 6.71
C ASN A 302 -3.89 -15.88 5.37
N VAL A 303 -4.56 -15.08 4.53
CA VAL A 303 -5.08 -15.54 3.25
C VAL A 303 -3.94 -15.81 2.28
N ILE A 304 -2.99 -14.87 2.16
CA ILE A 304 -1.85 -15.08 1.27
C ILE A 304 -0.99 -16.28 1.69
N GLU A 305 -0.89 -16.59 2.99
CA GLU A 305 -0.18 -17.76 3.49
C GLU A 305 -0.94 -19.07 3.20
N ALA A 306 -2.27 -19.08 3.38
CA ALA A 306 -3.10 -20.24 3.02
C ALA A 306 -3.01 -20.54 1.51
N LEU A 307 -3.17 -19.51 0.67
CA LEU A 307 -3.04 -19.63 -0.78
C LEU A 307 -1.65 -20.09 -1.21
N ARG A 308 -0.59 -19.57 -0.58
CA ARG A 308 0.78 -20.04 -0.82
C ARG A 308 0.90 -21.54 -0.59
N ASP A 309 0.35 -22.04 0.51
CA ASP A 309 0.49 -23.43 0.89
C ASP A 309 -0.27 -24.35 -0.07
N ASP A 310 -1.45 -23.95 -0.54
CA ASP A 310 -2.21 -24.70 -1.55
C ASP A 310 -1.57 -24.62 -2.95
N VAL A 311 -0.98 -23.50 -3.34
CA VAL A 311 -0.17 -23.38 -4.57
C VAL A 311 1.04 -24.32 -4.50
N ARG A 312 1.79 -24.32 -3.39
CA ARG A 312 2.95 -25.22 -3.19
C ARG A 312 2.58 -26.70 -3.20
N GLN A 313 1.38 -27.04 -2.74
CA GLN A 313 0.86 -28.40 -2.77
C GLN A 313 0.29 -28.80 -4.14
N GLY A 314 0.24 -27.87 -5.10
CA GLY A 314 -0.32 -28.10 -6.44
C GLY A 314 -1.85 -28.23 -6.46
N LYS A 315 -2.53 -27.80 -5.39
CA LYS A 315 -4.00 -27.77 -5.33
C LYS A 315 -4.58 -26.57 -6.07
N LEU A 316 -3.86 -25.45 -6.02
CA LEU A 316 -4.17 -24.24 -6.77
C LEU A 316 -2.98 -23.90 -7.68
N LYS A 317 -3.27 -23.15 -8.73
CA LYS A 317 -2.26 -22.60 -9.62
C LYS A 317 -2.05 -21.13 -9.34
N ASP A 318 -0.81 -20.64 -9.38
CA ASP A 318 -0.59 -19.19 -9.29
C ASP A 318 -1.20 -18.55 -10.56
N PRO A 319 -2.10 -17.56 -10.44
CA PRO A 319 -2.75 -16.97 -11.60
C PRO A 319 -1.77 -16.27 -12.56
N ARG A 320 -0.51 -16.07 -12.15
CA ARG A 320 0.59 -15.50 -12.93
C ARG A 320 1.44 -16.56 -13.66
N ASP A 321 1.23 -17.84 -13.38
CA ASP A 321 1.93 -18.92 -14.09
C ASP A 321 1.64 -18.84 -15.60
N LYS A 322 2.66 -19.08 -16.42
CA LYS A 322 2.56 -18.94 -17.90
C LYS A 322 1.49 -19.85 -18.50
N ASP A 323 1.26 -21.01 -17.89
CA ASP A 323 0.30 -22.02 -18.30
C ASP A 323 -0.99 -21.98 -17.46
N SER A 324 -1.24 -20.90 -16.71
CA SER A 324 -2.55 -20.65 -16.10
C SER A 324 -3.60 -20.36 -17.16
N THR A 325 -4.69 -21.12 -17.12
CA THR A 325 -5.85 -20.95 -18.01
C THR A 325 -6.88 -20.04 -17.34
N LYS A 326 -7.95 -19.72 -18.08
CA LYS A 326 -9.08 -18.99 -17.51
C LYS A 326 -9.69 -19.77 -16.33
N GLU A 327 -9.88 -21.08 -16.51
CA GLU A 327 -10.50 -21.97 -15.54
C GLU A 327 -9.66 -22.05 -14.25
N SER A 328 -8.33 -22.18 -14.35
CA SER A 328 -7.47 -22.22 -13.16
C SER A 328 -7.44 -20.87 -12.42
N ARG A 329 -7.61 -19.75 -13.13
CA ARG A 329 -7.73 -18.42 -12.50
C ARG A 329 -9.08 -18.23 -11.83
N GLU A 330 -10.18 -18.71 -12.42
CA GLU A 330 -11.51 -18.70 -11.80
C GLU A 330 -11.55 -19.59 -10.54
N GLU A 331 -10.91 -20.75 -10.57
CA GLU A 331 -10.74 -21.61 -9.38
C GLU A 331 -9.96 -20.89 -8.27
N PHE A 332 -8.85 -20.25 -8.63
CA PHE A 332 -8.06 -19.46 -7.70
C PHE A 332 -8.85 -18.31 -7.09
N ILE A 333 -9.64 -17.57 -7.89
CA ILE A 333 -10.52 -16.49 -7.41
C ILE A 333 -11.53 -17.04 -6.39
N SER A 334 -12.24 -18.12 -6.73
CA SER A 334 -13.25 -18.73 -5.87
C SER A 334 -12.67 -19.13 -4.51
N PHE A 335 -11.49 -19.76 -4.51
CA PHE A 335 -10.81 -20.13 -3.28
C PHE A 335 -10.31 -18.92 -2.49
N SER A 336 -9.79 -17.90 -3.19
CA SER A 336 -9.33 -16.65 -2.57
C SER A 336 -10.47 -15.96 -1.84
N TYR A 337 -11.64 -15.80 -2.46
CA TYR A 337 -12.80 -15.19 -1.81
C TYR A 337 -13.32 -16.01 -0.63
N GLY A 338 -13.41 -17.33 -0.75
CA GLY A 338 -13.77 -18.18 0.39
C GLY A 338 -12.78 -18.07 1.56
N SER A 339 -11.49 -17.91 1.26
CA SER A 339 -10.44 -17.71 2.27
C SER A 339 -10.50 -16.32 2.91
N LEU A 340 -10.81 -15.28 2.13
CA LEU A 340 -11.00 -13.91 2.61
C LEU A 340 -12.17 -13.85 3.59
N ASP A 341 -13.33 -14.39 3.21
CA ASP A 341 -14.51 -14.42 4.08
C ASP A 341 -14.23 -15.11 5.43
N TYR A 342 -13.41 -16.16 5.42
CA TYR A 342 -13.06 -16.90 6.63
C TYR A 342 -12.05 -16.17 7.53
N ASN A 343 -11.12 -15.42 6.93
CA ASN A 343 -10.01 -14.79 7.65
C ASN A 343 -10.20 -13.30 7.93
N LEU A 344 -11.27 -12.70 7.41
CA LEU A 344 -11.58 -11.29 7.58
C LEU A 344 -11.64 -10.90 9.06
N THR A 345 -10.97 -9.81 9.43
CA THR A 345 -11.07 -9.28 10.79
C THR A 345 -12.44 -8.63 11.02
N ALA A 346 -13.23 -9.26 11.89
CA ALA A 346 -14.61 -8.92 12.19
C ALA A 346 -14.74 -7.71 13.15
N TYR A 347 -14.41 -6.51 12.65
CA TYR A 347 -14.53 -5.26 13.41
C TYR A 347 -15.99 -4.84 13.70
N ASP A 348 -16.96 -5.46 13.03
CA ASP A 348 -18.40 -5.27 13.23
C ASP A 348 -18.98 -6.01 14.46
N LEU A 349 -18.17 -6.84 15.11
CA LEU A 349 -18.49 -7.49 16.37
C LEU A 349 -17.93 -6.68 17.54
N ASP A 350 -18.64 -6.68 18.67
CA ASP A 350 -18.11 -6.06 19.89
C ASP A 350 -17.08 -6.97 20.57
N LEU A 351 -16.22 -6.38 21.39
CA LEU A 351 -15.15 -7.11 22.05
C LEU A 351 -15.70 -7.98 23.18
N ARG A 352 -15.21 -9.22 23.26
CA ARG A 352 -15.65 -10.19 24.25
C ARG A 352 -15.20 -9.81 25.67
N ASN A 353 -16.09 -9.98 26.64
CA ASN A 353 -15.81 -9.72 28.06
C ASN A 353 -14.64 -10.57 28.60
N GLU A 354 -14.44 -11.77 28.05
CA GLU A 354 -13.39 -12.72 28.43
C GLU A 354 -11.97 -12.25 28.04
N TRP A 355 -11.85 -11.31 27.10
CA TRP A 355 -10.54 -10.79 26.70
C TRP A 355 -9.86 -10.06 27.85
N SER A 356 -8.54 -10.23 27.95
CA SER A 356 -7.73 -9.37 28.81
C SER A 356 -7.76 -7.92 28.31
N GLU A 357 -7.59 -6.95 29.21
CA GLU A 357 -7.50 -5.53 28.83
C GLU A 357 -6.39 -5.29 27.80
N LYS A 358 -5.26 -5.98 27.95
CA LYS A 358 -4.14 -5.92 27.01
C LYS A 358 -4.54 -6.40 25.60
N SER A 359 -5.30 -7.49 25.51
CA SER A 359 -5.76 -8.03 24.23
C SER A 359 -6.76 -7.11 23.54
N ALA A 360 -7.72 -6.57 24.30
CA ALA A 360 -8.69 -5.60 23.80
C ALA A 360 -8.00 -4.32 23.30
N LYS A 361 -7.04 -3.81 24.07
CA LYS A 361 -6.25 -2.64 23.68
C LYS A 361 -5.42 -2.90 22.42
N LEU A 362 -4.74 -4.04 22.33
CA LEU A 362 -3.95 -4.38 21.14
C LEU A 362 -4.82 -4.46 19.88
N TYR A 363 -6.01 -5.06 19.99
CA TYR A 363 -6.96 -5.13 18.89
C TYR A 363 -7.40 -3.73 18.43
N ILE A 364 -7.73 -2.84 19.37
CA ILE A 364 -8.07 -1.44 19.11
C ILE A 364 -6.90 -0.69 18.44
N ASP A 365 -5.71 -0.80 19.00
CA ASP A 365 -4.52 -0.10 18.51
C ASP A 365 -4.15 -0.58 17.08
N THR A 366 -4.36 -1.87 16.79
CA THR A 366 -4.14 -2.45 15.45
C THR A 366 -5.16 -1.91 14.43
N MET A 367 -6.45 -1.90 14.78
CA MET A 367 -7.52 -1.32 13.94
C MET A 367 -7.25 0.16 13.62
N LEU A 368 -6.79 0.94 14.60
CA LEU A 368 -6.46 2.34 14.40
C LEU A 368 -5.24 2.51 13.49
N LEU A 369 -4.24 1.63 13.60
CA LEU A 369 -3.08 1.65 12.71
C LEU A 369 -3.47 1.26 11.28
N GLU A 370 -4.32 0.25 11.10
CA GLU A 370 -4.91 -0.11 9.80
C GLU A 370 -5.66 1.07 9.18
N ALA A 371 -6.56 1.72 9.92
CA ALA A 371 -7.25 2.91 9.43
C ALA A 371 -6.28 4.01 8.97
N LYS A 372 -5.16 4.21 9.68
CA LYS A 372 -4.11 5.17 9.30
C LYS A 372 -3.38 4.75 8.04
N ILE A 373 -2.98 3.49 7.91
CA ILE A 373 -2.30 2.97 6.71
C ILE A 373 -3.24 3.09 5.50
N MET A 374 -4.53 2.79 5.66
CA MET A 374 -5.53 2.95 4.61
C MET A 374 -5.63 4.41 4.18
N ALA A 375 -5.77 5.33 5.13
CA ALA A 375 -5.87 6.75 4.85
C ALA A 375 -4.67 7.27 4.03
N VAL A 376 -3.46 6.79 4.30
CA VAL A 376 -2.24 7.26 3.61
C VAL A 376 -1.83 6.41 2.40
N THR A 377 -2.52 5.31 2.11
CA THR A 377 -2.25 4.48 0.93
C THR A 377 -2.85 5.12 -0.33
N PRO A 378 -2.05 5.36 -1.38
CA PRO A 378 -2.56 5.92 -2.63
C PRO A 378 -3.65 5.05 -3.27
N PRO A 379 -4.75 5.63 -3.81
CA PRO A 379 -5.79 4.87 -4.53
C PRO A 379 -5.28 4.12 -5.77
N GLN A 380 -4.14 4.55 -6.33
CA GLN A 380 -3.48 3.94 -7.49
C GLN A 380 -2.35 2.97 -7.09
N GLY A 381 -2.21 2.66 -5.81
CA GLY A 381 -1.13 1.84 -5.26
C GLY A 381 0.27 2.46 -5.43
N TYR A 382 1.29 1.65 -5.18
CA TYR A 382 2.69 2.08 -5.22
C TYR A 382 3.27 1.93 -6.65
N PRO A 383 3.92 2.97 -7.23
CA PRO A 383 4.49 2.93 -8.57
C PRO A 383 5.44 1.74 -8.88
N ASN A 384 6.28 1.38 -7.91
CA ASN A 384 7.31 0.33 -8.04
C ASN A 384 6.89 -1.04 -7.49
N ALA A 385 5.64 -1.15 -7.01
CA ALA A 385 5.04 -2.37 -6.48
C ALA A 385 3.57 -2.45 -6.92
N PRO A 386 3.31 -2.57 -8.24
CA PRO A 386 1.96 -2.59 -8.76
C PRO A 386 1.23 -3.86 -8.31
N THR A 387 0.02 -3.72 -7.78
CA THR A 387 -0.79 -4.88 -7.39
C THR A 387 -1.22 -5.67 -8.62
N TYR A 388 -1.23 -7.00 -8.50
CA TYR A 388 -1.74 -7.91 -9.52
C TYR A 388 -3.27 -7.94 -9.45
N TYR A 389 -3.93 -7.68 -10.58
CA TYR A 389 -5.36 -7.98 -10.73
C TYR A 389 -5.47 -9.29 -11.51
N ILE A 390 -6.27 -10.21 -11.00
CA ILE A 390 -6.58 -11.42 -11.74
C ILE A 390 -7.42 -11.01 -12.97
N PRO A 391 -7.02 -11.36 -14.20
CA PRO A 391 -7.68 -10.87 -15.42
C PRO A 391 -9.20 -11.03 -15.45
N GLU A 392 -9.73 -12.15 -14.94
CA GLU A 392 -11.17 -12.43 -14.87
C GLU A 392 -11.88 -11.60 -13.81
N ASP A 393 -11.20 -11.29 -12.70
CA ASP A 393 -11.74 -10.42 -11.65
C ASP A 393 -11.79 -8.96 -12.14
N LEU A 394 -10.73 -8.49 -12.84
CA LEU A 394 -10.72 -7.19 -13.52
C LEU A 394 -11.88 -7.04 -14.52
N GLU A 395 -12.28 -8.14 -15.17
CA GLU A 395 -13.43 -8.17 -16.07
C GLU A 395 -14.76 -7.97 -15.33
N ASN A 396 -14.90 -8.52 -14.13
CA ASN A 396 -16.07 -8.30 -13.28
C ASN A 396 -16.15 -6.83 -12.83
N ILE A 397 -15.04 -6.26 -12.36
CA ILE A 397 -14.94 -4.84 -11.98
C ILE A 397 -15.33 -3.91 -13.16
N TYR A 398 -14.88 -4.25 -14.37
CA TYR A 398 -15.27 -3.53 -15.58
C TYR A 398 -16.77 -3.65 -15.88
N LYS A 399 -17.34 -4.86 -15.84
CA LYS A 399 -18.76 -5.11 -16.08
C LYS A 399 -19.65 -4.41 -15.06
N ASP A 400 -19.20 -4.30 -13.82
CA ASP A 400 -19.90 -3.63 -12.73
C ASP A 400 -19.78 -2.09 -12.80
N HIS A 401 -19.12 -1.56 -13.83
CA HIS A 401 -18.89 -0.12 -14.02
C HIS A 401 -18.07 0.49 -12.86
N LYS A 402 -17.14 -0.30 -12.30
CA LYS A 402 -16.24 0.10 -11.20
C LYS A 402 -14.77 0.23 -11.61
N LEU A 403 -14.41 -0.14 -12.85
CA LEU A 403 -13.00 -0.10 -13.30
C LEU A 403 -12.55 1.34 -13.55
N ASP A 404 -11.82 1.89 -12.57
CA ASP A 404 -11.33 3.27 -12.61
C ASP A 404 -10.08 3.41 -13.47
N LYS A 405 -10.19 4.10 -14.61
CA LYS A 405 -9.06 4.31 -15.55
C LYS A 405 -7.85 4.99 -14.93
N LYS A 406 -8.02 5.74 -13.83
CA LYS A 406 -6.91 6.35 -13.11
C LYS A 406 -6.03 5.31 -12.41
N GLN A 407 -6.53 4.11 -12.12
CA GLN A 407 -5.72 3.04 -11.53
C GLN A 407 -4.82 2.33 -12.55
N ASN A 408 -4.84 2.74 -13.83
CA ASN A 408 -4.01 2.12 -14.86
C ASN A 408 -2.51 2.20 -14.48
N PRO A 409 -1.84 1.04 -14.34
CA PRO A 409 -0.48 1.00 -13.80
C PRO A 409 0.55 1.65 -14.74
N THR A 410 0.20 1.86 -16.02
CA THR A 410 1.08 2.51 -17.00
C THR A 410 1.12 4.04 -16.89
N ILE A 411 0.26 4.64 -16.05
CA ILE A 411 0.29 6.08 -15.80
C ILE A 411 1.63 6.46 -15.13
N PRO A 412 2.42 7.38 -15.71
CA PRO A 412 3.68 7.85 -15.14
C PRO A 412 3.53 8.29 -13.68
N ALA A 413 4.51 7.97 -12.83
CA ALA A 413 4.43 8.26 -11.40
C ALA A 413 4.13 9.72 -11.10
N MET A 414 4.74 10.66 -11.85
CA MET A 414 4.51 12.10 -11.69
C MET A 414 3.07 12.56 -11.98
N TYR A 415 2.26 11.76 -12.68
CA TYR A 415 0.87 12.09 -13.01
C TYR A 415 -0.16 11.40 -12.12
N ARG A 416 0.27 10.50 -11.23
CA ARG A 416 -0.59 9.83 -10.26
C ARG A 416 -1.01 10.79 -9.15
N GLU A 417 -2.24 10.71 -8.68
CA GLU A 417 -2.90 11.62 -7.72
C GLU A 417 -2.08 11.85 -6.44
N ASN A 418 -1.34 10.85 -5.96
CA ASN A 418 -0.50 10.98 -4.78
C ASN A 418 0.79 11.79 -4.98
N PHE A 419 1.16 12.08 -6.24
CA PHE A 419 2.35 12.87 -6.54
C PHE A 419 2.07 14.37 -6.32
N PRO A 420 2.85 15.08 -5.48
CA PRO A 420 2.53 16.44 -5.07
C PRO A 420 2.46 17.41 -6.25
N GLN A 421 1.39 18.21 -6.32
CA GLN A 421 1.18 19.18 -7.39
C GLN A 421 2.34 20.18 -7.51
N GLU A 422 2.83 20.70 -6.38
CA GLU A 422 3.97 21.62 -6.35
C GLU A 422 5.23 21.02 -7.00
N LEU A 423 5.46 19.71 -6.83
CA LEU A 423 6.59 19.02 -7.44
C LEU A 423 6.38 18.81 -8.95
N ARG A 424 5.14 18.55 -9.40
CA ARG A 424 4.80 18.52 -10.83
C ARG A 424 5.07 19.87 -11.47
N ASP A 425 4.64 20.95 -10.83
CA ASP A 425 4.83 22.31 -11.33
C ASP A 425 6.31 22.65 -11.45
N LYS A 426 7.15 22.22 -10.49
CA LYS A 426 8.62 22.36 -10.58
C LYS A 426 9.21 21.58 -11.75
N ILE A 427 8.79 20.34 -11.98
CA ILE A 427 9.23 19.52 -13.11
C ILE A 427 8.85 20.18 -14.44
N GLU A 428 7.59 20.62 -14.58
CA GLU A 428 7.09 21.28 -15.79
C GLU A 428 7.78 22.61 -16.05
N TRP A 429 7.99 23.43 -15.00
CA TRP A 429 8.74 24.67 -15.12
C TRP A 429 10.18 24.43 -15.57
N TYR A 430 10.86 23.44 -14.99
CA TYR A 430 12.22 23.08 -15.37
C TYR A 430 12.29 22.62 -16.83
N ALA A 431 11.37 21.74 -17.23
CA ALA A 431 11.28 21.28 -18.61
C ALA A 431 11.06 22.44 -19.60
N LYS A 432 10.15 23.36 -19.28
CA LYS A 432 9.90 24.55 -20.10
C LYS A 432 11.14 25.44 -20.19
N LYS A 433 11.81 25.71 -19.07
CA LYS A 433 13.03 26.53 -19.03
C LYS A 433 14.18 25.94 -19.85
N HIS A 434 14.27 24.61 -19.92
CA HIS A 434 15.35 23.89 -20.58
C HIS A 434 14.94 23.26 -21.93
N ASN A 435 13.77 23.62 -22.48
CA ASN A 435 13.24 23.13 -23.77
C ASN A 435 13.16 21.59 -23.87
N ILE A 436 12.78 20.94 -22.78
CA ILE A 436 12.63 19.48 -22.69
C ILE A 436 11.19 19.12 -23.07
N LYS A 437 11.05 18.32 -24.13
CA LYS A 437 9.76 17.89 -24.67
C LYS A 437 9.19 16.69 -23.92
#